data_AF-A0A3L6QNV6-F1
#
_entry.id   AF-A0A3L6QNV6-F1
#
_cell.length_a   1.000
_cell.length_b   1.000
_cell.length_c   1.000
_cell.angle_alpha   90.00
_cell.angle_beta   90.00
_cell.angle_gamma   90.00
#
_symmetry.space_group_name_H-M   'P 1'
#
loop_
_entity.id
_entity.type
_entity.pdbx_description
1 polymer ?
#
loop_
_entity_poly.entity_id
_entity_poly.type
_entity_poly.pdbx_seq_one_letter_code
_entity_poly.pdbx_strand_id
1 'polypeptide(L)'
;MAAAATSCLVPSARLTPAARSRRRCWHRRRQVPRCAAAAAADGRTVTVQSKAGDALEVCRVVNGMWQVSGASWGRAEPAAAVDAMLRYADGGLATFDMADICKGIVRKPVS
;
A
#
# COMPACT_ATOMS: atom_id res chain seq x y z
N MET A 1 5.12 -68.12 -44.88
CA MET A 1 5.13 -67.47 -46.21
C MET A 1 5.56 -66.03 -46.04
N ALA A 2 6.59 -65.63 -46.81
CA ALA A 2 7.00 -64.31 -47.27
C ALA A 2 7.21 -63.12 -46.29
N ALA A 3 8.38 -62.51 -46.45
CA ALA A 3 8.89 -61.31 -45.80
C ALA A 3 8.38 -60.02 -46.45
N ALA A 4 8.50 -58.90 -45.72
CA ALA A 4 8.77 -57.58 -46.32
C ALA A 4 9.45 -56.67 -45.29
N ALA A 5 10.64 -56.19 -45.63
CA ALA A 5 11.38 -55.16 -44.92
C ALA A 5 10.89 -53.77 -45.38
N THR A 6 10.68 -52.83 -44.45
CA THR A 6 10.46 -51.42 -44.79
C THR A 6 11.10 -50.48 -43.77
N SER A 7 12.23 -49.91 -44.20
CA SER A 7 12.70 -48.54 -44.03
C SER A 7 12.28 -47.71 -42.81
N CYS A 8 13.31 -47.29 -42.05
CA CYS A 8 13.61 -45.95 -41.52
C CYS A 8 12.43 -45.00 -41.23
N LEU A 9 12.38 -44.43 -40.01
CA LEU A 9 12.32 -42.98 -39.75
C LEU A 9 12.34 -42.72 -38.23
N VAL A 10 13.37 -42.01 -37.77
CA VAL A 10 13.50 -41.51 -36.39
C VAL A 10 12.47 -40.40 -36.19
N PRO A 11 11.63 -40.43 -35.13
CA PRO A 11 10.83 -39.27 -34.77
C PRO A 11 11.75 -38.17 -34.23
N SER A 12 11.93 -37.11 -35.02
CA SER A 12 12.49 -35.84 -34.58
C SER A 12 11.57 -35.25 -33.50
N ALA A 13 11.93 -35.44 -32.23
CA ALA A 13 11.21 -34.86 -31.11
C ALA A 13 11.43 -33.34 -31.11
N ARG A 14 10.39 -32.64 -31.55
CA ARG A 14 10.29 -31.18 -31.56
C ARG A 14 10.59 -30.63 -30.17
N LEU A 15 11.47 -29.63 -30.12
CA LEU A 15 11.74 -28.82 -28.94
C LEU A 15 10.43 -28.24 -28.41
N THR A 16 10.00 -28.72 -27.24
CA THR A 16 8.94 -28.09 -26.44
C THR A 16 9.44 -26.72 -25.97
N PRO A 17 8.68 -25.62 -26.12
CA PRO A 17 9.03 -24.39 -25.46
C PRO A 17 8.86 -24.63 -23.95
N ALA A 18 9.97 -24.50 -23.22
CA ALA A 18 9.97 -24.50 -21.76
C ALA A 18 8.91 -23.51 -21.28
N ALA A 19 7.85 -24.04 -20.65
CA ALA A 19 6.91 -23.25 -19.89
C ALA A 19 7.71 -22.52 -18.80
N ARG A 20 8.03 -21.24 -19.06
CA ARG A 20 8.59 -20.32 -18.08
C ARG A 20 7.58 -20.22 -16.94
N SER A 21 7.74 -21.11 -15.96
CA SER A 21 7.13 -21.04 -14.65
C SER A 21 7.56 -19.72 -14.02
N ARG A 22 6.81 -18.65 -14.29
CA ARG A 22 6.87 -17.39 -13.56
C ARG A 22 6.21 -17.63 -12.20
N ARG A 23 6.83 -18.48 -11.37
CA ARG A 23 6.65 -18.44 -9.93
C ARG A 23 7.27 -17.13 -9.48
N ARG A 24 6.51 -16.05 -9.61
CA ARG A 24 6.78 -14.82 -8.87
C ARG A 24 6.55 -15.19 -7.42
N CYS A 25 7.61 -15.59 -6.74
CA CYS A 25 7.65 -15.66 -5.30
C CYS A 25 7.35 -14.24 -4.82
N TRP A 26 6.09 -14.00 -4.45
CA TRP A 26 5.65 -12.79 -3.76
C TRP A 26 6.27 -12.83 -2.37
N HIS A 27 7.58 -12.59 -2.30
CA HIS A 27 8.20 -12.22 -1.04
C HIS A 27 7.47 -10.97 -0.57
N ARG A 28 6.72 -11.16 0.50
CA ARG A 28 5.99 -10.17 1.28
C ARG A 28 7.01 -9.16 1.83
N ARG A 29 7.59 -8.33 0.96
CA ARG A 29 8.23 -7.09 1.37
C ARG A 29 7.15 -6.36 2.15
N ARG A 30 7.36 -6.14 3.45
CA ARG A 30 6.68 -5.08 4.18
C ARG A 30 6.96 -3.80 3.40
N GLN A 31 6.09 -3.50 2.44
CA GLN A 31 6.11 -2.24 1.72
C GLN A 31 5.65 -1.23 2.75
N VAL A 32 6.61 -0.71 3.51
CA VAL A 32 6.41 0.57 4.16
C VAL A 32 5.92 1.50 3.05
N PRO A 33 4.75 2.15 3.22
CA PRO A 33 4.27 3.10 2.24
C PRO A 33 5.43 4.05 1.92
N ARG A 34 5.63 4.36 0.63
CA ARG A 34 6.82 5.08 0.14
C ARG A 34 7.08 6.40 0.90
N CYS A 35 6.06 6.98 1.52
CA CYS A 35 6.15 8.16 2.37
C CYS A 35 6.84 7.90 3.74
N ALA A 36 6.72 6.69 4.30
CA ALA A 36 7.25 6.31 5.61
C ALA A 36 8.75 5.94 5.60
N ALA A 37 9.36 5.75 4.41
CA ALA A 37 10.75 5.29 4.30
C ALA A 37 11.82 6.39 4.42
N ALA A 38 11.44 7.65 4.60
CA ALA A 38 12.38 8.76 4.70
C ALA A 38 12.68 9.07 6.18
N ALA A 39 13.74 8.47 6.73
CA ALA A 39 14.21 8.73 8.10
C ALA A 39 15.59 9.41 8.07
N ALA A 40 15.60 10.73 8.32
CA ALA A 40 16.73 11.50 8.84
C ALA A 40 16.14 12.82 9.40
N ALA A 41 16.41 13.08 10.68
CA ALA A 41 15.83 14.15 11.47
C ALA A 41 16.61 15.45 11.27
N ASP A 42 15.89 16.48 10.80
CA ASP A 42 16.09 17.93 10.89
C ASP A 42 15.57 18.56 9.59
N GLY A 43 14.35 19.10 9.64
CA GLY A 43 13.72 19.79 8.50
C GLY A 43 12.41 19.20 7.98
N ARG A 44 11.87 18.17 8.64
CA ARG A 44 10.56 17.59 8.27
C ARG A 44 9.38 18.33 8.89
N THR A 45 9.61 19.14 9.92
CA THR A 45 8.61 20.00 10.56
C THR A 45 8.78 21.47 10.20
N VAL A 46 7.72 22.24 10.39
CA VAL A 46 7.67 23.69 10.23
C VAL A 46 6.67 24.26 11.22
N THR A 47 6.96 25.43 11.78
CA THR A 47 5.99 26.17 12.59
C THR A 47 5.10 27.00 11.68
N VAL A 48 3.79 26.71 11.69
CA VAL A 48 2.76 27.50 11.04
C VAL A 48 2.25 28.53 12.03
N GLN A 49 2.09 29.77 11.57
CA GLN A 49 1.57 30.87 12.37
C GLN A 49 0.14 31.20 11.93
N SER A 50 -0.77 31.35 12.89
CA SER A 50 -2.11 31.86 12.66
C SER A 50 -2.05 33.38 12.51
N LYS A 51 -3.06 33.95 11.85
CA LYS A 51 -3.21 35.42 11.76
C LYS A 51 -3.44 36.05 13.14
N ALA A 52 -3.95 35.29 14.10
CA ALA A 52 -4.20 35.74 15.48
C ALA A 52 -2.96 35.64 16.38
N GLY A 53 -1.85 35.07 15.88
CA GLY A 53 -0.58 34.95 16.62
C GLY A 53 -0.33 33.59 17.25
N ASP A 54 -1.17 32.58 16.97
CA ASP A 54 -0.94 31.21 17.44
C ASP A 54 0.13 30.52 16.60
N ALA A 55 0.94 29.68 17.23
CA ALA A 55 1.98 28.90 16.56
C ALA A 55 1.71 27.40 16.70
N LEU A 56 1.83 26.65 15.61
CA LEU A 56 1.74 25.20 15.63
C LEU A 56 2.90 24.58 14.84
N GLU A 57 3.66 23.70 15.47
CA GLU A 57 4.62 22.86 14.75
C GLU A 57 3.89 21.71 14.05
N VAL A 58 4.11 21.59 12.73
CA VAL A 58 3.50 20.54 11.90
C VAL A 58 4.57 19.86 11.06
N CYS A 59 4.34 18.61 10.68
CA CYS A 59 5.07 18.00 9.59
C CYS A 59 4.74 18.73 8.28
N ARG A 60 5.75 19.02 7.45
CA ARG A 60 5.57 19.69 6.16
C ARG A 60 4.68 18.91 5.18
N VAL A 61 4.61 17.59 5.37
CA VAL A 61 3.74 16.69 4.61
C VAL A 61 2.50 16.41 5.44
N VAL A 62 1.35 16.85 4.93
CA VAL A 62 0.04 16.63 5.53
C VAL A 62 -0.58 15.35 4.95
N ASN A 63 -1.08 14.48 5.82
CA ASN A 63 -1.77 13.26 5.44
C ASN A 63 -3.28 13.50 5.37
N GLY A 64 -3.82 13.58 4.15
CA GLY A 64 -5.26 13.69 3.94
C GLY A 64 -5.96 12.38 4.30
N MET A 65 -6.92 12.42 5.21
CA MET A 65 -7.58 11.22 5.75
C MET A 65 -8.82 10.78 4.97
N TRP A 66 -9.09 11.35 3.79
CA TRP A 66 -10.29 11.11 2.98
C TRP A 66 -10.62 9.62 2.70
N GLN A 67 -9.65 8.69 2.72
CA GLN A 67 -9.91 7.24 2.58
C GLN A 67 -10.69 6.65 3.76
N VAL A 68 -10.72 7.36 4.89
CA VAL A 68 -11.54 6.97 6.04
C VAL A 68 -12.97 7.49 5.94
N SER A 69 -13.28 8.26 4.88
CA SER A 69 -14.65 8.67 4.58
C SER A 69 -15.46 7.47 4.10
N GLY A 70 -16.63 7.27 4.70
CA GLY A 70 -17.47 6.11 4.40
C GLY A 70 -18.21 6.17 3.06
N ALA A 71 -18.38 7.37 2.49
CA ALA A 71 -19.29 7.60 1.36
C ALA A 71 -18.74 7.13 0.01
N SER A 72 -17.42 7.13 -0.18
CA SER A 72 -16.79 6.81 -1.47
C SER A 72 -15.83 5.62 -1.43
N TRP A 73 -15.45 5.15 -0.23
CA TRP A 73 -14.40 4.13 -0.04
C TRP A 73 -14.83 2.96 0.85
N GLY A 74 -16.12 2.90 1.21
CA GLY A 74 -16.62 1.95 2.19
C GLY A 74 -16.23 2.35 3.62
N ARG A 75 -16.75 1.61 4.61
CA ARG A 75 -16.48 1.91 6.02
C ARG A 75 -15.05 1.52 6.37
N ALA A 76 -14.26 2.47 6.85
CA ALA A 76 -12.94 2.19 7.41
C ALA A 76 -13.05 1.26 8.63
N GLU A 77 -12.11 0.32 8.73
CA GLU A 77 -11.90 -0.46 9.94
C GLU A 77 -11.08 0.41 10.93
N PRO A 78 -11.65 0.80 12.08
CA PRO A 78 -11.02 1.78 12.96
C PRO A 78 -9.63 1.36 13.46
N ALA A 79 -9.42 0.10 13.81
CA ALA A 79 -8.14 -0.35 14.35
C ALA A 79 -7.04 -0.29 13.30
N ALA A 80 -7.31 -0.69 12.06
CA ALA A 80 -6.38 -0.62 10.94
C ALA A 80 -6.07 0.83 10.56
N ALA A 81 -7.06 1.72 10.64
CA ALA A 81 -6.83 3.15 10.41
C ALA A 81 -5.88 3.73 11.46
N VAL A 82 -6.12 3.44 12.75
CA VAL A 82 -5.23 3.87 13.85
C VAL A 82 -3.84 3.27 13.73
N ASP A 83 -3.72 1.98 13.44
CA ASP A 83 -2.43 1.29 13.24
C ASP A 83 -1.63 1.89 12.08
N ALA A 84 -2.29 2.30 10.99
CA ALA A 84 -1.64 3.03 9.90
C ALA A 84 -1.20 4.44 10.31
N MET A 85 -2.03 5.17 11.08
CA MET A 85 -1.68 6.50 11.59
C MET A 85 -0.47 6.47 12.51
N LEU A 86 -0.40 5.49 13.42
CA LEU A 86 0.76 5.30 14.31
C LEU A 86 2.04 5.06 13.51
N ARG A 87 2.01 4.18 12.50
CA ARG A 87 3.18 3.95 11.62
C ARG A 87 3.62 5.20 10.87
N TYR A 88 2.68 6.05 10.47
CA TYR A 88 3.00 7.33 9.84
C TYR A 88 3.62 8.31 10.82
N ALA A 89 3.10 8.40 12.04
CA ALA A 89 3.67 9.23 13.09
C ALA A 89 5.09 8.79 13.46
N ASP A 90 5.32 7.48 13.65
CA ASP A 90 6.65 6.90 13.90
C ASP A 90 7.63 7.19 12.74
N GLY A 91 7.12 7.35 11.51
CA GLY A 91 7.88 7.75 10.32
C GLY A 91 7.99 9.27 10.10
N GLY A 92 7.58 10.10 11.07
CA GLY A 92 7.65 11.56 10.97
C GLY A 92 6.62 12.19 10.02
N LEU A 93 5.49 11.53 9.80
CA LEU A 93 4.31 12.05 9.08
C LEU A 93 3.15 12.20 10.08
N ALA A 94 3.33 13.11 11.03
CA ALA A 94 2.48 13.24 12.21
C ALA A 94 1.36 14.30 12.08
N THR A 95 1.14 14.86 10.89
CA THR A 95 0.06 15.85 10.65
C THR A 95 -1.02 15.23 9.77
N PHE A 96 -2.23 15.12 10.32
CA PHE A 96 -3.38 14.47 9.68
C PHE A 96 -4.49 15.49 9.44
N ASP A 97 -4.94 15.61 8.19
CA ASP A 97 -6.05 16.47 7.80
C ASP A 97 -7.37 15.70 7.87
N MET A 98 -8.29 16.20 8.70
CA MET A 98 -9.58 15.60 8.97
C MET A 98 -10.72 16.57 8.67
N ALA A 99 -11.79 16.02 8.10
CA ALA A 99 -13.03 16.74 7.84
C ALA A 99 -14.23 15.98 8.39
N ASP A 100 -15.38 16.64 8.53
CA ASP A 100 -16.60 16.01 9.04
C ASP A 100 -17.06 14.82 8.21
N ILE A 101 -16.82 14.85 6.90
CA ILE A 101 -17.11 13.71 6.00
C ILE A 101 -16.25 12.47 6.30
N CYS A 102 -15.14 12.62 7.04
CA CYS A 102 -14.27 11.54 7.50
C CYS A 102 -14.82 10.83 8.75
N LYS A 103 -15.92 11.31 9.34
CA LYS A 103 -16.52 10.74 10.58
C LYS A 103 -17.06 9.31 10.44
N GLY A 104 -17.03 8.70 9.26
CA GLY A 104 -17.49 7.32 9.02
C GLY A 104 -16.81 6.24 9.89
N ILE A 105 -15.69 6.57 10.54
CA ILE A 105 -14.95 5.69 11.45
C ILE A 105 -15.70 5.46 12.78
N VAL A 106 -16.31 6.51 13.35
CA VAL A 106 -16.97 6.43 14.66
C VAL A 106 -18.35 5.82 14.46
N ARG A 107 -18.64 4.69 15.14
CA ARG A 107 -19.99 4.12 15.15
C ARG A 107 -20.96 5.22 15.61
N LYS A 108 -22.01 5.50 14.85
CA LYS A 108 -23.19 6.12 15.46
C LYS A 108 -23.69 5.14 16.53
N PRO A 109 -23.95 5.59 17.77
CA PRO A 109 -24.66 4.75 18.71
C PRO A 109 -25.98 4.35 18.06
N VAL A 110 -26.27 3.05 18.08
CA VAL A 110 -27.59 2.52 17.74
C VAL A 110 -28.55 3.09 18.78
N SER A 111 -29.48 3.95 18.33
CA SER A 111 -30.64 4.38 19.11
C SER A 111 -31.69 3.31 19.14
#